data_AF-D0LGP5-F1
#
_entry.id   AF-D0LGP5-F1
#
_cell.length_a   1.000
_cell.length_b   1.000
_cell.length_c   1.000
_cell.angle_alpha   90.00
_cell.angle_beta   90.00
_cell.angle_gamma   90.00
#
_symmetry.space_group_name_H-M   'P 1'
#
loop_
_entity.id
_entity.type
_entity.pdbx_description
1 polymer ?
#
loop_
_entity_poly.entity_id
_entity_poly.type
_entity_poly.pdbx_seq_one_letter_code
_entity_poly.pdbx_strand_id
1 'polypeptide(L)'
;MSRVSMAFRCFFGLLFGGSLPSKAAAYLPEEARAALPERAQSEGDGEAADAELVADAAEEARKAEEARKAEEARKAEEAARKAEEAARKAEEAARKSAAQASARKSASLAEQHTEGALALLALLQREGRLVDFLQESLDDYDDGDIGASVRDIHRGLRKVITEYLSVEPVMPGEEDDDVSVPKGFDPGEVRLIGEVSGEPPFRGVLRHHGWRVIETKLPQLSEGVDRHVLAPAEVEVS
;
A
#
# COMPACT_ATOMS: atom_id res chain seq x y z
N MET A 1 -26.06 32.65 -17.59
CA MET A 1 -25.66 33.28 -16.32
C MET A 1 -26.40 32.60 -15.18
N SER A 2 -25.71 32.18 -14.12
CA SER A 2 -26.38 31.63 -12.94
C SER A 2 -27.14 32.73 -12.19
N ARG A 3 -28.31 32.40 -11.62
CA ARG A 3 -29.13 33.35 -10.83
C ARG A 3 -28.33 33.99 -9.69
N VAL A 4 -27.38 33.25 -9.13
CA VAL A 4 -26.47 33.70 -8.07
C VAL A 4 -25.52 34.80 -8.55
N SER A 5 -24.96 34.67 -9.76
CA SER A 5 -24.08 35.69 -10.33
C SER A 5 -24.82 37.01 -10.62
N MET A 6 -26.10 36.92 -10.99
CA MET A 6 -26.96 38.08 -11.23
C MET A 6 -27.33 38.79 -9.91
N ALA A 7 -27.69 38.02 -8.87
CA ALA A 7 -28.00 38.56 -7.54
C ALA A 7 -26.81 39.31 -6.93
N PHE A 8 -25.60 38.76 -7.08
CA PHE A 8 -24.37 39.41 -6.61
C PHE A 8 -24.13 40.75 -7.33
N ARG A 9 -24.28 40.79 -8.66
CA ARG A 9 -24.12 42.03 -9.43
C ARG A 9 -25.16 43.10 -9.08
N CYS A 10 -26.40 42.71 -8.81
CA CYS A 10 -27.42 43.66 -8.36
C CYS A 10 -27.12 44.22 -6.97
N PHE A 11 -26.70 43.37 -6.02
CA PHE A 11 -26.35 43.80 -4.67
C PHE A 11 -25.22 44.82 -4.65
N PHE A 12 -24.12 44.54 -5.36
CA PHE A 12 -22.97 45.44 -5.39
C PHE A 12 -23.21 46.70 -6.23
N GLY A 13 -24.02 46.62 -7.29
CA GLY A 13 -24.41 47.80 -8.08
C GLY A 13 -25.27 48.79 -7.29
N LEU A 14 -26.17 48.29 -6.44
CA LEU A 14 -26.96 49.11 -5.52
C LEU A 14 -26.12 49.69 -4.38
N LEU A 15 -25.23 48.88 -3.79
CA LEU A 15 -24.43 49.29 -2.63
C LEU A 15 -23.41 50.38 -2.98
N PHE A 16 -22.87 50.38 -4.20
CA PHE A 16 -21.77 51.28 -4.60
C PHE A 16 -22.09 52.25 -5.74
N GLY A 17 -23.12 51.99 -6.53
CA GLY A 17 -23.44 52.79 -7.73
C GLY A 17 -24.87 53.31 -7.79
N GLY A 18 -25.71 53.03 -6.79
CA GLY A 18 -27.08 53.54 -6.68
C GLY A 18 -28.01 53.20 -7.85
N SER A 19 -27.63 52.27 -8.75
CA SER A 19 -28.41 51.93 -9.94
C SER A 19 -28.38 50.43 -10.21
N LEU A 20 -29.49 49.92 -10.77
CA LEU A 20 -29.60 48.53 -11.15
C LEU A 20 -29.10 48.30 -12.58
N PRO A 21 -28.41 47.17 -12.85
CA PRO A 21 -27.98 46.83 -14.20
C PRO A 21 -29.18 46.73 -15.15
N SER A 22 -29.07 47.24 -16.38
CA SER A 22 -30.16 47.28 -17.38
C SER A 22 -30.80 45.92 -17.69
N LYS A 23 -30.06 44.81 -17.51
CA LYS A 23 -30.57 43.44 -17.67
C LYS A 23 -31.37 42.91 -16.47
N ALA A 24 -31.37 43.60 -15.34
CA ALA A 24 -32.15 43.25 -14.15
C ALA A 24 -33.60 43.79 -14.20
N ALA A 25 -33.86 44.77 -15.08
CA ALA A 25 -35.20 45.36 -15.26
C ALA A 25 -36.27 44.36 -15.72
N ALA A 26 -35.86 43.23 -16.32
CA ALA A 26 -36.74 42.15 -16.75
C ALA A 26 -37.30 41.29 -15.59
N TYR A 27 -36.74 41.42 -14.38
CA TYR A 27 -37.08 40.58 -13.23
C TYR A 27 -37.69 41.37 -12.06
N LEU A 28 -37.98 42.66 -12.26
CA LEU A 28 -38.65 43.51 -11.27
C LEU A 28 -40.17 43.37 -11.36
N PRO A 29 -40.89 43.35 -10.22
CA PRO A 29 -42.35 43.48 -10.22
C PRO A 29 -42.76 44.85 -10.79
N GLU A 30 -43.90 44.92 -11.48
CA GLU A 30 -44.35 46.11 -12.24
C GLU A 30 -44.38 47.40 -11.39
N GLU A 31 -44.72 47.25 -10.10
CA GLU A 31 -44.81 48.33 -9.12
C GLU A 31 -43.46 49.03 -8.87
N ALA A 32 -42.33 48.33 -9.03
CA ALA A 32 -40.99 48.88 -8.81
C ALA A 32 -40.39 49.57 -10.05
N ARG A 33 -40.99 49.42 -11.23
CA ARG A 33 -40.57 50.13 -12.45
C ARG A 33 -40.98 51.61 -12.45
N ALA A 34 -42.00 51.97 -11.67
CA ALA A 34 -42.56 53.32 -11.61
C ALA A 34 -41.81 54.30 -10.68
N ALA A 35 -40.77 53.84 -9.96
CA ALA A 35 -40.07 54.65 -8.94
C ALA A 35 -38.63 55.06 -9.34
N LEU A 36 -38.26 54.96 -10.63
CA LEU A 36 -36.95 55.41 -11.12
C LEU A 36 -37.02 56.88 -11.56
N PRO A 37 -36.03 57.73 -11.22
CA PRO A 37 -36.05 59.14 -11.59
C PRO A 37 -35.88 59.33 -13.10
N GLU A 38 -36.87 59.95 -13.71
CA GLU A 38 -36.90 60.35 -15.12
C GLU A 38 -36.20 61.71 -15.28
N ARG A 39 -35.19 61.81 -16.16
CA ARG A 39 -34.77 63.11 -16.68
C ARG A 39 -34.57 63.08 -18.19
N ALA A 40 -35.52 63.78 -18.83
CA ALA A 40 -35.35 64.81 -19.84
C ALA A 40 -34.75 64.40 -21.19
N GLN A 41 -35.65 64.10 -22.12
CA GLN A 41 -35.49 64.49 -23.52
C GLN A 41 -35.93 65.96 -23.68
N SER A 42 -35.04 66.82 -24.21
CA SER A 42 -35.39 67.86 -25.19
C SER A 42 -34.11 68.50 -25.76
N GLU A 43 -33.83 68.11 -27.01
CA GLU A 43 -33.37 68.89 -28.17
C GLU A 43 -32.37 70.06 -28.03
N GLY A 44 -31.38 70.03 -28.94
CA GLY A 44 -30.52 71.14 -29.32
C GLY A 44 -29.46 70.68 -30.33
N ASP A 45 -29.75 70.89 -31.61
CA ASP A 45 -28.93 70.58 -32.79
C ASP A 45 -27.50 71.12 -32.75
N GLY A 46 -26.58 70.45 -33.45
CA GLY A 46 -25.25 70.99 -33.70
C GLY A 46 -24.27 70.00 -34.34
N GLU A 47 -24.36 69.88 -35.66
CA GLU A 47 -23.27 69.77 -36.63
C GLU A 47 -22.21 68.65 -36.49
N ALA A 48 -22.08 67.90 -37.59
CA ALA A 48 -21.09 66.88 -37.85
C ALA A 48 -19.63 67.38 -37.75
N ALA A 49 -18.77 66.58 -37.13
CA ALA A 49 -17.36 66.46 -37.49
C ALA A 49 -16.78 65.13 -36.97
N ASP A 50 -16.08 64.43 -37.87
CA ASP A 50 -15.08 63.38 -37.64
C ASP A 50 -15.53 61.98 -37.20
N ALA A 51 -16.11 61.24 -38.15
CA ALA A 51 -16.37 59.79 -38.07
C ALA A 51 -15.09 58.91 -38.20
N GLU A 52 -13.92 59.48 -38.48
CA GLU A 52 -12.68 58.73 -38.72
C GLU A 52 -11.83 58.54 -37.45
N LEU A 53 -11.87 59.50 -36.51
CA LEU A 53 -11.13 59.47 -35.23
C LEU A 53 -11.77 58.56 -34.17
N VAL A 54 -13.08 58.32 -34.25
CA VAL A 54 -13.83 57.44 -33.33
C VAL A 54 -13.69 55.96 -33.72
N ALA A 55 -13.45 55.67 -35.01
CA ALA A 55 -13.23 54.32 -35.52
C ALA A 55 -11.85 53.78 -35.12
N ASP A 56 -10.80 54.61 -35.21
CA ASP A 56 -9.43 54.24 -34.84
C ASP A 56 -9.30 53.96 -33.34
N ALA A 57 -9.91 54.80 -32.49
CA ALA A 57 -9.95 54.60 -31.03
C ALA A 57 -10.74 53.34 -30.60
N ALA A 58 -11.79 52.97 -31.34
CA ALA A 58 -12.56 51.75 -31.09
C ALA A 58 -11.79 50.48 -31.51
N GLU A 59 -10.97 50.57 -32.57
CA GLU A 59 -10.08 49.49 -33.02
C GLU A 59 -8.92 49.28 -32.03
N GLU A 60 -8.33 50.36 -31.52
CA GLU A 60 -7.29 50.33 -30.49
C GLU A 60 -7.80 49.70 -29.17
N ALA A 61 -9.01 50.06 -28.75
CA ALA A 61 -9.63 49.51 -27.55
C ALA A 61 -9.89 47.99 -27.68
N ARG A 62 -10.30 47.52 -28.86
CA ARG A 62 -10.45 46.07 -29.15
C ARG A 62 -9.12 45.34 -29.13
N LYS A 63 -8.08 45.90 -29.75
CA LYS A 63 -6.71 45.34 -29.73
C LYS A 63 -6.16 45.25 -28.30
N ALA A 64 -6.43 46.25 -27.46
CA ALA A 64 -6.03 46.25 -26.06
C ALA A 64 -6.79 45.20 -25.21
N GLU A 65 -8.09 45.02 -25.44
CA GLU A 65 -8.90 43.98 -24.77
C GLU A 65 -8.46 42.57 -25.20
N GLU A 66 -8.14 42.38 -26.48
CA GLU A 66 -7.64 41.12 -27.03
C GLU A 66 -6.24 40.77 -26.49
N ALA A 67 -5.34 41.77 -26.37
CA ALA A 67 -4.03 41.60 -25.75
C ALA A 67 -4.13 41.19 -24.26
N ARG A 68 -5.06 41.79 -23.50
CA ARG A 68 -5.32 41.40 -22.11
C ARG A 68 -5.86 39.97 -21.99
N LYS A 69 -6.80 39.58 -22.86
CA LYS A 69 -7.33 38.21 -22.91
C LYS A 69 -6.24 37.20 -23.29
N ALA A 70 -5.32 37.55 -24.19
CA ALA A 70 -4.20 36.70 -24.57
C ALA A 70 -3.18 36.55 -23.43
N GLU A 71 -2.90 37.61 -22.66
CA GLU A 71 -2.03 37.55 -21.49
C GLU A 71 -2.65 36.70 -20.36
N GLU A 72 -3.95 36.85 -20.10
CA GLU A 72 -4.69 36.06 -19.12
C GLU A 72 -4.75 34.57 -19.52
N ALA A 73 -4.94 34.27 -20.82
CA ALA A 73 -4.88 32.91 -21.35
C ALA A 73 -3.48 32.27 -21.17
N ARG A 74 -2.40 33.01 -21.43
CA ARG A 74 -1.02 32.54 -21.19
C ARG A 74 -0.75 32.27 -19.71
N LYS A 75 -1.21 33.13 -18.81
CA LYS A 75 -1.08 32.92 -17.36
C LYS A 75 -1.89 31.71 -16.90
N ALA A 76 -3.09 31.50 -17.44
CA ALA A 76 -3.92 30.34 -17.14
C ALA A 76 -3.28 29.03 -17.64
N GLU A 77 -2.68 29.03 -18.83
CA GLU A 77 -1.96 27.87 -19.39
C GLU A 77 -0.70 27.53 -18.58
N GLU A 78 0.07 28.55 -18.17
CA GLU A 78 1.24 28.35 -17.32
C GLU A 78 0.86 27.85 -15.92
N ALA A 79 -0.23 28.35 -15.34
CA ALA A 79 -0.77 27.87 -14.07
C ALA A 79 -1.27 26.42 -14.17
N ALA A 80 -1.94 26.05 -15.27
CA ALA A 80 -2.37 24.68 -15.53
C ALA A 80 -1.17 23.73 -15.65
N ARG A 81 -0.12 24.12 -16.38
CA ARG A 81 1.11 23.32 -16.52
C ARG A 81 1.85 23.14 -15.20
N LYS A 82 1.93 24.19 -14.37
CA LYS A 82 2.51 24.10 -13.02
C LYS A 82 1.68 23.22 -12.09
N ALA A 83 0.35 23.28 -12.19
CA ALA A 83 -0.55 22.43 -11.41
C ALA A 83 -0.43 20.96 -11.81
N GLU A 84 -0.31 20.67 -13.11
CA GLU A 84 -0.08 19.31 -13.63
C GLU A 84 1.29 18.76 -13.21
N GLU A 85 2.34 19.58 -13.28
CA GLU A 85 3.68 19.18 -12.82
C GLU A 85 3.72 18.95 -11.30
N ALA A 86 3.02 19.78 -10.52
CA ALA A 86 2.88 19.60 -9.08
C ALA A 86 2.09 18.33 -8.73
N ALA A 87 1.00 18.05 -9.46
CA ALA A 87 0.23 16.82 -9.29
C ALA A 87 1.07 15.58 -9.61
N ARG A 88 1.85 15.62 -10.69
CA ARG A 88 2.75 14.53 -11.08
C ARG A 88 3.88 14.29 -10.05
N LYS A 89 4.46 15.37 -9.52
CA LYS A 89 5.45 15.28 -8.43
C LYS A 89 4.85 14.73 -7.13
N ALA A 90 3.63 15.13 -6.79
CA ALA A 90 2.92 14.62 -5.63
C ALA A 90 2.59 13.12 -5.78
N GLU A 91 2.16 12.69 -6.97
CA GLU A 91 1.92 11.28 -7.27
C GLU A 91 3.21 10.44 -7.22
N GLU A 92 4.32 10.95 -7.77
CA GLU A 92 5.63 10.30 -7.71
C GLU A 92 6.15 10.18 -6.27
N ALA A 93 5.99 11.24 -5.47
CA ALA A 93 6.35 11.21 -4.04
C ALA A 93 5.50 10.21 -3.25
N ALA A 94 4.19 10.14 -3.52
CA ALA A 94 3.29 9.16 -2.91
C ALA A 94 3.68 7.72 -3.29
N ARG A 95 4.00 7.45 -4.56
CA ARG A 95 4.49 6.13 -5.01
C ARG A 95 5.80 5.74 -4.35
N LYS A 96 6.76 6.67 -4.24
CA LYS A 96 8.05 6.44 -3.55
C LYS A 96 7.85 6.13 -2.07
N SER A 97 6.99 6.89 -1.39
CA SER A 97 6.64 6.65 0.02
C SER A 97 6.01 5.28 0.24
N ALA A 98 5.03 4.90 -0.60
CA ALA A 98 4.39 3.59 -0.54
C ALA A 98 5.37 2.43 -0.79
N ALA A 99 6.28 2.57 -1.77
CA ALA A 99 7.32 1.58 -2.03
C ALA A 99 8.29 1.43 -0.84
N GLN A 100 8.70 2.54 -0.22
CA GLN A 100 9.57 2.50 0.96
C GLN A 100 8.88 1.89 2.18
N ALA A 101 7.58 2.16 2.38
CA ALA A 101 6.81 1.54 3.46
C ALA A 101 6.66 0.03 3.26
N SER A 102 6.39 -0.40 2.01
CA SER A 102 6.32 -1.82 1.67
C SER A 102 7.67 -2.51 1.87
N ALA A 103 8.79 -1.89 1.47
CA ALA A 103 10.13 -2.43 1.65
C ALA A 103 10.53 -2.54 3.13
N ARG A 104 10.18 -1.55 3.97
CA ARG A 104 10.38 -1.63 5.42
C ARG A 104 9.58 -2.77 6.05
N LYS A 105 8.33 -2.95 5.63
CA LYS A 105 7.50 -4.07 6.09
C LYS A 105 8.09 -5.43 5.71
N SER A 106 8.56 -5.60 4.48
CA SER A 106 9.20 -6.86 4.06
C SER A 106 10.50 -7.14 4.81
N ALA A 107 11.32 -6.11 5.06
CA ALA A 107 12.52 -6.25 5.88
C ALA A 107 12.17 -6.72 7.30
N SER A 108 11.18 -6.09 7.94
CA SER A 108 10.73 -6.50 9.29
C SER A 108 10.18 -7.92 9.34
N LEU A 109 9.54 -8.40 8.27
CA LEU A 109 9.06 -9.78 8.19
C LEU A 109 10.23 -10.77 8.06
N ALA A 110 11.22 -10.45 7.24
CA ALA A 110 12.43 -11.27 7.09
C ALA A 110 13.23 -11.35 8.40
N GLU A 111 13.30 -10.25 9.14
CA GLU A 111 13.88 -10.20 10.49
C GLU A 111 13.10 -11.12 11.43
N GLN A 112 11.78 -10.98 11.53
CA GLN A 112 10.94 -11.84 12.38
C GLN A 112 11.09 -13.33 12.04
N HIS A 113 11.17 -13.68 10.76
CA HIS A 113 11.41 -15.06 10.32
C HIS A 113 12.78 -15.58 10.78
N THR A 114 13.82 -14.78 10.60
CA THR A 114 15.19 -15.12 11.02
C THR A 114 15.25 -15.31 12.53
N GLU A 115 14.68 -14.37 13.27
CA GLU A 115 14.64 -14.42 14.73
C GLU A 115 13.84 -15.62 15.25
N GLY A 116 12.71 -15.94 14.63
CA GLY A 116 11.93 -17.13 14.98
C GLY A 116 12.67 -18.43 14.70
N ALA A 117 13.41 -18.51 13.60
CA ALA A 117 14.25 -19.67 13.27
C ALA A 117 15.39 -19.86 14.28
N LEU A 118 16.10 -18.78 14.64
CA LEU A 118 17.16 -18.80 15.64
C LEU A 118 16.62 -19.17 17.03
N ALA A 119 15.43 -18.68 17.39
CA ALA A 119 14.77 -19.03 18.64
C ALA A 119 14.44 -20.53 18.74
N LEU A 120 13.87 -21.11 17.69
CA LEU A 120 13.60 -22.55 17.64
C LEU A 120 14.90 -23.36 17.74
N LEU A 121 15.94 -22.93 17.01
CA LEU A 121 17.25 -23.57 17.07
C LEU A 121 17.88 -23.49 18.47
N ALA A 122 17.76 -22.35 19.15
CA ALA A 122 18.22 -22.19 20.53
C ALA A 122 17.47 -23.11 21.51
N LEU A 123 16.15 -23.31 21.34
CA LEU A 123 15.39 -24.28 22.14
C LEU A 123 15.87 -25.73 21.91
N LEU A 124 16.07 -26.11 20.66
CA LEU A 124 16.60 -27.43 20.29
C LEU A 124 18.02 -27.64 20.85
N GLN A 125 18.85 -26.61 20.83
CA GLN A 125 20.18 -26.64 21.44
C GLN A 125 20.09 -26.79 22.97
N ARG A 126 19.24 -26.00 23.64
CA ARG A 126 19.11 -26.01 25.10
C ARG A 126 18.63 -27.35 25.65
N GLU A 127 17.60 -27.93 25.04
CA GLU A 127 17.00 -29.17 25.55
C GLU A 127 17.71 -30.42 25.03
N GLY A 128 18.27 -30.38 23.81
CA GLY A 128 18.76 -31.56 23.11
C GLY A 128 20.19 -31.47 22.57
N ARG A 129 20.94 -30.38 22.78
CA ARG A 129 22.32 -30.21 22.27
C ARG A 129 22.45 -30.43 20.76
N LEU A 130 21.44 -30.04 19.98
CA LEU A 130 21.38 -30.33 18.53
C LEU A 130 22.61 -29.83 17.77
N VAL A 131 23.04 -28.60 18.05
CA VAL A 131 24.17 -27.97 17.35
C VAL A 131 25.47 -28.65 17.72
N ASP A 132 25.66 -28.99 19.01
CA ASP A 132 26.83 -29.75 19.46
C ASP A 132 26.87 -31.13 18.77
N PHE A 133 25.73 -31.83 18.77
CA PHE A 133 25.62 -33.17 18.18
C PHE A 133 25.93 -33.19 16.69
N LEU A 134 25.49 -32.19 15.92
CA LEU A 134 25.73 -32.11 14.48
C LEU A 134 27.15 -31.64 14.13
N GLN A 135 27.84 -30.95 15.05
CA GLN A 135 29.23 -30.52 14.84
C GLN A 135 30.25 -31.54 15.33
N GLU A 136 29.87 -32.45 16.22
CA GLU A 136 30.71 -33.56 16.65
C GLU A 136 30.89 -34.60 15.53
N SER A 137 32.12 -35.04 15.31
CA SER A 137 32.38 -36.16 14.40
C SER A 137 32.05 -37.48 15.09
N LEU A 138 31.33 -38.36 14.40
CA LEU A 138 31.04 -39.70 14.91
C LEU A 138 31.95 -40.79 14.33
N ASP A 139 32.90 -40.43 13.45
CA ASP A 139 33.71 -41.37 12.68
C ASP A 139 34.57 -42.31 13.54
N ASP A 140 35.00 -41.84 14.71
CA ASP A 140 35.89 -42.57 15.62
C ASP A 140 35.15 -43.31 16.75
N TYR A 141 33.81 -43.23 16.80
CA TYR A 141 32.99 -43.89 17.82
C TYR A 141 32.40 -45.19 17.29
N ASP A 142 32.27 -46.19 18.16
CA ASP A 142 31.51 -47.39 17.84
C ASP A 142 30.01 -47.22 18.15
N ASP A 143 29.18 -48.08 17.56
CA ASP A 143 27.72 -48.05 17.75
C ASP A 143 27.30 -48.17 19.23
N GLY A 144 28.11 -48.85 20.04
CA GLY A 144 27.85 -49.06 21.46
C GLY A 144 27.98 -47.77 22.27
N ASP A 145 29.06 -47.02 22.02
CA ASP A 145 29.39 -45.76 22.70
C ASP A 145 28.42 -44.63 22.34
N ILE A 146 27.91 -44.61 21.10
CA ILE A 146 26.96 -43.61 20.62
C ILE A 146 25.59 -43.73 21.33
N GLY A 147 25.18 -44.95 21.66
CA GLY A 147 23.79 -45.26 21.97
C GLY A 147 23.23 -44.58 23.22
N ALA A 148 24.03 -44.32 24.26
CA ALA A 148 23.54 -43.64 25.47
C ALA A 148 23.32 -42.15 25.20
N SER A 149 24.32 -41.47 24.66
CA SER A 149 24.32 -40.04 24.37
C SER A 149 23.21 -39.64 23.39
N VAL A 150 23.03 -40.41 22.31
CA VAL A 150 21.98 -40.13 21.30
C VAL A 150 20.58 -40.25 21.87
N ARG A 151 20.33 -41.18 22.80
CA ARG A 151 19.00 -41.34 23.40
C ARG A 151 18.60 -40.12 24.24
N ASP A 152 19.56 -39.52 24.93
CA ASP A 152 19.31 -38.33 25.74
C ASP A 152 19.09 -37.09 24.86
N ILE A 153 19.93 -36.91 23.83
CA ILE A 153 19.76 -35.90 22.78
C ILE A 153 18.36 -36.03 22.15
N HIS A 154 18.01 -37.22 21.66
CA HIS A 154 16.71 -37.50 21.05
C HIS A 154 15.55 -37.19 22.01
N ARG A 155 15.65 -37.55 23.29
CA ARG A 155 14.62 -37.24 24.30
C ARG A 155 14.43 -35.73 24.46
N GLY A 156 15.52 -34.97 24.49
CA GLY A 156 15.53 -33.51 24.55
C GLY A 156 14.89 -32.86 23.33
N LEU A 157 15.29 -33.27 22.12
CA LEU A 157 14.71 -32.76 20.87
C LEU A 157 13.22 -33.08 20.77
N ARG A 158 12.84 -34.32 21.10
CA ARG A 158 11.44 -34.75 21.12
C ARG A 158 10.62 -33.91 22.10
N LYS A 159 11.17 -33.59 23.27
CA LYS A 159 10.52 -32.72 24.27
C LYS A 159 10.17 -31.36 23.65
N VAL A 160 11.11 -30.69 22.97
CA VAL A 160 10.88 -29.40 22.29
C VAL A 160 9.73 -29.51 21.30
N ILE A 161 9.75 -30.53 20.43
CA ILE A 161 8.66 -30.73 19.47
C ILE A 161 7.34 -30.90 20.21
N THR A 162 7.23 -31.84 21.15
CA THR A 162 5.94 -32.11 21.83
C THR A 162 5.43 -30.98 22.71
N GLU A 163 6.31 -30.14 23.25
CA GLU A 163 5.94 -29.04 24.16
C GLU A 163 5.51 -27.79 23.38
N TYR A 164 6.20 -27.50 22.27
CA TYR A 164 6.00 -26.25 21.52
C TYR A 164 5.29 -26.42 20.18
N LEU A 165 5.24 -27.63 19.61
CA LEU A 165 4.67 -27.92 18.29
C LEU A 165 3.73 -29.14 18.35
N SER A 166 2.46 -28.93 18.01
CA SER A 166 1.55 -30.05 17.77
C SER A 166 1.65 -30.43 16.30
N VAL A 167 2.04 -31.68 16.00
CA VAL A 167 2.21 -32.18 14.63
C VAL A 167 1.32 -33.39 14.34
N GLU A 168 0.88 -33.51 13.10
CA GLU A 168 0.07 -34.63 12.60
C GLU A 168 0.55 -35.07 11.21
N PRO A 169 0.24 -36.31 10.77
CA PRO A 169 0.55 -36.75 9.42
C PRO A 169 -0.20 -35.94 8.37
N VAL A 170 0.49 -35.53 7.29
CA VAL A 170 -0.17 -34.86 6.15
C VAL A 170 -1.10 -35.84 5.43
N MET A 171 -0.64 -37.08 5.24
CA MET A 171 -1.43 -38.19 4.73
C MET A 171 -1.53 -39.27 5.81
N PRO A 172 -2.73 -39.52 6.38
CA PRO A 172 -2.91 -40.58 7.37
C PRO A 172 -2.61 -41.96 6.76
N GLY A 173 -1.90 -42.79 7.51
CA GLY A 173 -1.46 -44.13 7.10
C GLY A 173 -0.08 -44.43 7.68
N GLU A 174 0.25 -45.71 7.77
CA GLU A 174 1.60 -46.14 8.11
C GLU A 174 2.50 -46.11 6.88
N GLU A 175 3.82 -46.09 7.09
CA GLU A 175 4.75 -46.31 5.99
C GLU A 175 4.50 -47.69 5.39
N ASP A 176 4.58 -47.77 4.06
CA ASP A 176 4.27 -48.92 3.22
C ASP A 176 2.78 -49.26 3.01
N ASP A 177 1.86 -48.44 3.51
CA ASP A 177 0.43 -48.59 3.20
C ASP A 177 0.09 -48.24 1.73
N ASP A 178 -0.85 -48.98 1.15
CA ASP A 178 -1.45 -48.63 -0.14
C ASP A 178 -2.34 -47.39 0.00
N VAL A 179 -2.00 -46.32 -0.73
CA VAL A 179 -2.72 -45.04 -0.71
C VAL A 179 -3.20 -44.63 -2.08
N SER A 180 -4.25 -43.80 -2.09
CA SER A 180 -4.83 -43.22 -3.29
C SER A 180 -4.79 -41.70 -3.19
N VAL A 181 -4.06 -41.05 -4.10
CA VAL A 181 -3.95 -39.59 -4.19
C VAL A 181 -5.04 -39.05 -5.12
N PRO A 182 -6.01 -38.27 -4.61
CA PRO A 182 -7.17 -37.84 -5.40
C PRO A 182 -6.82 -36.78 -6.44
N LYS A 183 -7.75 -36.54 -7.37
CA LYS A 183 -7.67 -35.42 -8.32
C LYS A 183 -7.75 -34.10 -7.55
N GLY A 184 -6.88 -33.16 -7.88
CA GLY A 184 -6.81 -31.85 -7.21
C GLY A 184 -6.05 -31.85 -5.88
N PHE A 185 -5.19 -32.86 -5.63
CA PHE A 185 -4.26 -32.83 -4.50
C PHE A 185 -3.33 -31.61 -4.57
N ASP A 186 -2.88 -31.13 -3.40
CA ASP A 186 -1.89 -30.04 -3.30
C ASP A 186 -0.46 -30.60 -3.44
N PRO A 187 0.32 -30.20 -4.47
CA PRO A 187 1.72 -30.61 -4.63
C PRO A 187 2.65 -30.13 -3.50
N GLY A 188 2.22 -29.14 -2.70
CA GLY A 188 2.91 -28.71 -1.49
C GLY A 188 2.72 -29.69 -0.31
N GLU A 189 1.65 -30.47 -0.32
CA GLU A 189 1.32 -31.44 0.74
C GLU A 189 1.71 -32.87 0.35
N VAL A 190 1.49 -33.25 -0.91
CA VAL A 190 1.75 -34.61 -1.41
C VAL A 190 2.70 -34.56 -2.59
N ARG A 191 3.86 -35.21 -2.46
CA ARG A 191 4.81 -35.40 -3.55
C ARG A 191 4.69 -36.80 -4.12
N LEU A 192 4.37 -36.90 -5.41
CA LEU A 192 4.40 -38.17 -6.13
C LEU A 192 5.86 -38.54 -6.46
N ILE A 193 6.25 -39.79 -6.18
CA ILE A 193 7.60 -40.33 -6.43
C ILE A 193 7.48 -41.48 -7.42
N GLY A 194 8.31 -41.49 -8.47
CA GLY A 194 8.34 -42.52 -9.50
C GLY A 194 7.75 -42.07 -10.84
N GLU A 195 7.41 -43.03 -11.70
CA GLU A 195 6.79 -42.76 -13.00
C GLU A 195 5.30 -42.46 -12.83
N VAL A 196 4.95 -41.17 -12.96
CA VAL A 196 3.56 -40.70 -12.87
C VAL A 196 2.97 -40.66 -14.27
N SER A 197 2.06 -41.57 -14.59
CA SER A 197 1.35 -41.60 -15.87
C SER A 197 -0.17 -41.71 -15.66
N GLY A 198 -0.93 -41.20 -16.62
CA GLY A 198 -2.39 -41.15 -16.56
C GLY A 198 -2.95 -39.95 -15.78
N GLU A 199 -4.26 -39.98 -15.53
CA GLU A 199 -4.94 -38.98 -14.71
C GLU A 199 -5.19 -39.51 -13.29
N PRO A 200 -5.25 -38.65 -12.27
CA PRO A 200 -5.63 -39.04 -10.92
C PRO A 200 -7.04 -39.67 -10.88
N PRO A 201 -7.32 -40.52 -9.89
CA PRO A 201 -6.53 -40.78 -8.70
C PRO A 201 -5.27 -41.63 -8.96
N PHE A 202 -4.14 -41.19 -8.41
CA PHE A 202 -2.89 -41.97 -8.46
C PHE A 202 -2.90 -43.00 -7.33
N ARG A 203 -2.52 -44.24 -7.64
CA ARG A 203 -2.33 -45.28 -6.62
C ARG A 203 -0.85 -45.53 -6.41
N GLY A 204 -0.45 -45.68 -5.15
CA GLY A 204 0.93 -45.94 -4.79
C GLY A 204 1.06 -46.37 -3.34
N VAL A 205 2.30 -46.51 -2.90
CA VAL A 205 2.64 -46.91 -1.54
C VAL A 205 3.14 -45.69 -0.78
N LEU A 206 2.63 -45.46 0.42
CA LEU A 206 3.02 -44.33 1.27
C LEU A 206 4.44 -44.54 1.79
N ARG A 207 5.42 -43.83 1.22
CA ARG A 207 6.82 -43.95 1.68
C ARG A 207 7.15 -43.07 2.88
N HIS A 208 6.42 -41.98 3.05
CA HIS A 208 6.55 -41.07 4.18
C HIS A 208 5.25 -40.27 4.28
N HIS A 209 4.58 -40.31 5.43
CA HIS A 209 3.28 -39.67 5.66
C HIS A 209 3.32 -38.13 5.66
N GLY A 210 4.52 -37.56 5.82
CA GLY A 210 4.72 -36.12 5.92
C GLY A 210 4.26 -35.57 7.28
N TRP A 211 4.72 -34.39 7.66
CA TRP A 211 4.34 -33.78 8.94
C TRP A 211 3.73 -32.40 8.72
N ARG A 212 2.58 -32.14 9.33
CA ARG A 212 1.91 -30.84 9.38
C ARG A 212 1.92 -30.34 10.81
N VAL A 213 2.31 -29.09 11.01
CA VAL A 213 2.10 -28.41 12.30
C VAL A 213 0.66 -27.91 12.35
N ILE A 214 -0.09 -28.31 13.39
CA ILE A 214 -1.46 -27.86 13.64
C ILE A 214 -1.56 -26.82 14.75
N GLU A 215 -0.54 -26.72 15.60
CA GLU A 215 -0.48 -25.73 16.67
C GLU A 215 0.98 -25.35 16.98
N THR A 216 1.20 -24.09 17.34
CA THR A 216 2.53 -23.58 17.73
C THR A 216 2.42 -22.75 19.00
N LYS A 217 3.25 -23.07 19.99
CA LYS A 217 3.27 -22.46 21.33
C LYS A 217 4.66 -21.94 21.70
N LEU A 218 5.36 -21.31 20.75
CA LEU A 218 6.72 -20.84 20.98
C LEU A 218 6.76 -19.75 22.07
N PRO A 219 7.80 -19.75 22.94
CA PRO A 219 7.97 -18.72 23.94
C PRO A 219 8.19 -17.35 23.29
N GLN A 220 7.71 -16.30 23.94
CA GLN A 220 7.96 -14.93 23.48
C GLN A 220 9.44 -14.58 23.62
N LEU A 221 9.97 -13.91 22.59
CA LEU A 221 11.37 -13.52 22.55
C LEU A 221 11.54 -12.19 23.29
N SER A 222 12.38 -12.21 24.33
CA SER A 222 12.69 -11.01 25.10
C SER A 222 13.41 -9.96 24.24
N GLU A 223 13.11 -8.68 24.48
CA GLU A 223 13.82 -7.58 23.84
C GLU A 223 15.26 -7.48 24.39
N GLY A 224 16.22 -7.12 23.53
CA GLY A 224 17.61 -6.85 23.91
C GLY A 224 18.51 -8.09 24.07
N VAL A 225 18.02 -9.30 23.85
CA VAL A 225 18.86 -10.51 23.77
C VAL A 225 19.39 -10.68 22.36
N ASP A 226 20.71 -10.83 22.21
CA ASP A 226 21.32 -11.19 20.93
C ASP A 226 20.93 -12.62 20.54
N ARG A 227 20.07 -12.76 19.53
CA ARG A 227 19.52 -14.03 19.07
C ARG A 227 20.51 -14.84 18.23
N HIS A 228 21.65 -14.26 17.85
CA HIS A 228 22.73 -14.99 17.19
C HIS A 228 23.52 -15.87 18.14
N VAL A 229 23.39 -15.66 19.46
CA VAL A 229 23.97 -16.52 20.49
C VAL A 229 22.98 -17.62 20.85
N LEU A 230 23.17 -18.81 20.27
CA LEU A 230 22.28 -19.97 20.48
C LEU A 230 22.43 -20.60 21.87
N ALA A 231 23.65 -20.60 22.41
CA ALA A 231 23.98 -21.01 23.77
C ALA A 231 25.18 -20.18 24.25
N PRO A 232 25.17 -19.68 25.50
CA PRO A 232 26.32 -18.96 26.06
C PRO A 232 27.48 -19.91 26.31
N ALA A 233 28.71 -19.39 26.22
CA ALA A 233 29.89 -20.10 26.70
C ALA A 233 29.88 -20.16 28.24
N GLU A 234 30.09 -21.35 28.79
CA GLU A 234 30.21 -21.56 30.23
C GLU A 234 31.69 -21.64 30.61
N VAL A 235 32.13 -20.78 31.53
CA VAL A 235 33.54 -20.70 31.98
C VAL A 235 33.58 -20.88 33.49
N GLU A 236 34.26 -21.93 33.95
CA GLU A 236 34.55 -22.13 35.36
C GLU A 236 35.65 -21.15 35.80
N VAL A 237 35.40 -20.38 36.86
CA VAL A 237 36.36 -19.41 37.40
C VAL A 237 37.04 -20.01 38.63
N SER A 238 38.37 -19.97 38.63
CA SER A 238 39.25 -20.43 39.73
C SER A 238 39.51 -19.35 40.78
#